data_AF-A0A9D6PPM0-F1
#
_entry.id   AF-A0A9D6PPM0-F1
#
_cell.length_a   1.000
_cell.length_b   1.000
_cell.length_c   1.000
_cell.angle_alpha   90.00
_cell.angle_beta   90.00
_cell.angle_gamma   90.00
#
_symmetry.space_group_name_H-M   'P 1'
#
loop_
_entity.id
_entity.type
_entity.pdbx_description
1 polymer ?
#
loop_
_entity_poly.entity_id
_entity_poly.type
_entity_poly.pdbx_seq_one_letter_code
_entity_poly.pdbx_strand_id
1 'polypeptide(L)'
;MPTSNQQKHTAVEDQLALAKSAASGEKKSRQQVNALVQPIIDFQTSRFCKRFCNENQYLYRCTLKPPMGSMHQDAAWCEWGNASYGWMLNDLSRPQRLLKYQGINDASLFDYFYQIANSQPFYERWKDWRFGRKIHVPTYIQSLSPDAASVFLGIRAGDDLAMLAQKIARPLADIEKLAQSIIGLLTAKKRLHLLNPPKLVSMTETMDDADSDQEDRQIDLASYDEAIEVQEDKQRLQQAWAKLDPVEQFVLEALLIDELDAEDVLAALRKMDLSIKKGVPADQTDRQQLYYYRRKTLARLAEYMHE
;
A
#
# COMPACT_ATOMS: atom_id res chain seq x y z
N MET A 1 -18.88 -18.23 36.28
CA MET A 1 -18.12 -17.14 35.62
C MET A 1 -17.42 -17.75 34.44
N PRO A 2 -17.71 -17.33 33.20
CA PRO A 2 -17.06 -17.89 32.03
C PRO A 2 -15.56 -17.56 32.09
N THR A 3 -14.73 -18.56 31.82
CA THR A 3 -13.28 -18.44 31.76
C THR A 3 -12.86 -17.56 30.58
N SER A 4 -11.71 -16.89 30.66
CA SER A 4 -11.18 -15.97 29.62
C SER A 4 -11.21 -16.54 28.18
N ASN A 5 -11.11 -17.86 28.02
CA ASN A 5 -11.24 -18.53 26.71
C ASN A 5 -12.67 -18.60 26.17
N GLN A 6 -13.70 -18.68 27.01
CA GLN A 6 -15.10 -18.72 26.55
C GLN A 6 -15.56 -17.35 26.04
N GLN A 7 -15.06 -16.26 26.62
CA GLN A 7 -15.36 -14.89 26.16
C GLN A 7 -14.69 -14.55 24.83
N LYS A 8 -13.52 -15.13 24.55
CA LYS A 8 -12.78 -14.94 23.29
C LYS A 8 -13.43 -15.67 22.12
N HIS A 9 -13.88 -16.91 22.31
CA HIS A 9 -14.58 -17.67 21.26
C HIS A 9 -15.88 -17.00 20.81
N THR A 10 -16.69 -16.47 21.73
CA THR A 10 -17.90 -15.71 21.40
C THR A 10 -17.61 -14.44 20.59
N ALA A 11 -16.48 -13.78 20.85
CA ALA A 11 -16.10 -12.57 20.14
C ALA A 11 -15.71 -12.83 18.68
N VAL A 12 -15.11 -14.00 18.37
CA VAL A 12 -14.76 -14.39 17.00
C VAL A 12 -16.00 -14.77 16.20
N GLU A 13 -16.95 -15.49 16.82
CA GLU A 13 -18.23 -15.85 16.18
C GLU A 13 -19.07 -14.61 15.85
N ASP A 14 -19.13 -13.63 16.75
CA ASP A 14 -19.80 -12.34 16.52
C ASP A 14 -19.16 -11.57 15.35
N GLN A 15 -17.84 -11.61 15.22
CA GLN A 15 -17.11 -10.97 14.11
C GLN A 15 -17.31 -11.70 12.77
N LEU A 16 -17.43 -13.03 12.78
CA LEU A 16 -17.78 -13.81 11.60
C LEU A 16 -19.21 -13.50 11.12
N ALA A 17 -20.16 -13.36 12.05
CA ALA A 17 -21.52 -12.94 11.74
C ALA A 17 -21.55 -11.50 11.18
N LEU A 18 -20.72 -10.61 11.74
CA LEU A 18 -20.56 -9.24 11.24
C LEU A 18 -20.00 -9.22 9.80
N ALA A 19 -18.97 -10.00 9.51
CA ALA A 19 -18.37 -10.07 8.17
C ALA A 19 -19.39 -10.59 7.13
N LYS A 20 -20.14 -11.64 7.47
CA LYS A 20 -21.18 -12.22 6.58
C LYS A 20 -22.34 -11.25 6.33
N SER A 21 -22.82 -10.55 7.37
CA SER A 21 -23.90 -9.56 7.22
C SER A 21 -23.45 -8.29 6.46
N ALA A 22 -22.20 -7.86 6.64
CA ALA A 22 -21.64 -6.77 5.83
C ALA A 22 -21.50 -7.18 4.34
N ALA A 23 -21.10 -8.43 4.08
CA ALA A 23 -20.99 -8.99 2.73
C ALA A 23 -22.35 -9.09 2.03
N SER A 24 -23.42 -9.47 2.76
CA SER A 24 -24.78 -9.55 2.22
C SER A 24 -25.43 -8.19 1.94
N GLY A 25 -24.79 -7.09 2.35
CA GLY A 25 -25.23 -5.73 2.04
C GLY A 25 -25.93 -4.99 3.17
N GLU A 26 -25.92 -5.52 4.39
CA GLU A 26 -26.55 -4.87 5.53
C GLU A 26 -25.87 -3.53 5.86
N LYS A 27 -26.65 -2.44 5.86
CA LYS A 27 -26.11 -1.07 6.03
C LYS A 27 -25.43 -0.87 7.39
N LYS A 28 -25.99 -1.43 8.47
CA LYS A 28 -25.44 -1.31 9.83
C LYS A 28 -24.10 -2.05 9.96
N SER A 29 -24.06 -3.30 9.49
CA SER A 29 -22.84 -4.11 9.50
C SER A 29 -21.75 -3.50 8.63
N ARG A 30 -22.08 -2.94 7.46
CA ARG A 30 -21.12 -2.18 6.64
C ARG A 30 -20.59 -0.94 7.35
N GLN A 31 -21.43 -0.19 8.06
CA GLN A 31 -20.96 0.96 8.84
C GLN A 31 -19.99 0.54 9.95
N GLN A 32 -20.26 -0.58 10.62
CA GLN A 32 -19.37 -1.13 11.64
C GLN A 32 -18.04 -1.60 11.06
N VAL A 33 -18.04 -2.31 9.92
CA VAL A 33 -16.81 -2.69 9.21
C VAL A 33 -16.04 -1.45 8.74
N ASN A 34 -16.71 -0.45 8.18
CA ASN A 34 -16.06 0.79 7.76
C ASN A 34 -15.40 1.52 8.93
N ALA A 35 -16.06 1.56 10.10
CA ALA A 35 -15.50 2.14 11.31
C ALA A 35 -14.26 1.36 11.81
N LEU A 36 -14.26 0.03 11.69
CA LEU A 36 -13.10 -0.81 12.03
C LEU A 36 -11.92 -0.57 11.09
N VAL A 37 -12.19 -0.38 9.80
CA VAL A 37 -11.16 -0.23 8.76
C VAL A 37 -10.61 1.20 8.68
N GLN A 38 -11.39 2.20 9.09
CA GLN A 38 -11.02 3.62 9.09
C GLN A 38 -9.60 3.91 9.63
N PRO A 39 -9.23 3.52 10.86
CA PRO A 39 -7.89 3.81 11.39
C PRO A 39 -6.76 3.14 10.59
N ILE A 40 -7.03 1.98 9.97
CA ILE A 40 -6.06 1.29 9.11
C ILE A 40 -5.83 2.09 7.83
N ILE A 41 -6.91 2.59 7.22
CA ILE A 41 -6.83 3.43 6.01
C ILE A 41 -6.13 4.74 6.34
N ASP A 42 -6.46 5.38 7.45
CA ASP A 42 -5.82 6.64 7.85
C ASP A 42 -4.30 6.45 8.04
N PHE A 43 -3.90 5.33 8.67
CA PHE A 43 -2.50 4.94 8.77
C PHE A 43 -1.85 4.73 7.40
N GLN A 44 -2.43 3.88 6.53
CA GLN A 44 -1.82 3.57 5.23
C GLN A 44 -1.80 4.75 4.28
N THR A 45 -2.90 5.49 4.17
CA THR A 45 -2.95 6.68 3.33
C THR A 45 -1.97 7.74 3.80
N SER A 46 -1.72 7.85 5.11
CA SER A 46 -0.68 8.76 5.61
C SER A 46 0.72 8.39 5.15
N ARG A 47 1.02 7.09 5.05
CA ARG A 47 2.32 6.57 4.61
C ARG A 47 2.45 6.62 3.10
N PHE A 48 1.44 6.12 2.39
CA PHE A 48 1.44 5.99 0.95
C PHE A 48 1.30 7.36 0.28
N CYS A 49 0.34 8.20 0.68
CA CYS A 49 0.17 9.50 0.05
C CYS A 49 1.33 10.44 0.35
N LYS A 50 1.92 10.42 1.56
CA LYS A 50 3.08 11.27 1.90
C LYS A 50 4.27 10.99 0.99
N ARG A 51 4.59 9.71 0.78
CA ARG A 51 5.68 9.27 -0.10
C ARG A 51 5.57 9.76 -1.55
N PHE A 52 4.35 9.96 -2.04
CA PHE A 52 4.11 10.41 -3.41
C PHE A 52 3.43 11.79 -3.49
N CYS A 53 3.43 12.54 -2.39
CA CYS A 53 2.86 13.87 -2.37
C CYS A 53 3.79 14.83 -3.12
N ASN A 54 5.10 14.71 -2.90
CA ASN A 54 6.13 15.59 -3.49
C ASN A 54 5.69 17.06 -3.43
N GLU A 55 5.73 17.77 -4.56
CA GLU A 55 5.33 19.18 -4.68
C GLU A 55 3.84 19.43 -4.37
N ASN A 56 2.96 18.41 -4.49
CA ASN A 56 1.54 18.57 -4.23
C ASN A 56 1.24 18.95 -2.77
N GLN A 57 2.16 18.65 -1.83
CA GLN A 57 1.99 19.02 -0.43
C GLN A 57 2.00 20.52 -0.19
N TYR A 58 2.61 21.29 -1.09
CA TYR A 58 2.65 22.76 -1.01
C TYR A 58 1.55 23.41 -1.86
N LEU A 59 1.08 22.72 -2.90
CA LEU A 59 0.12 23.25 -3.88
C LEU A 59 -1.34 22.96 -3.53
N TYR A 60 -1.63 21.86 -2.82
CA TYR A 60 -2.99 21.36 -2.58
C TYR A 60 -3.27 21.08 -1.10
N ARG A 61 -4.48 21.40 -0.65
CA ARG A 61 -4.99 21.03 0.68
C ARG A 61 -5.29 19.54 0.75
N CYS A 62 -4.62 18.84 1.64
CA CYS A 62 -4.91 17.45 1.92
C CYS A 62 -6.10 17.34 2.89
N THR A 63 -7.06 16.47 2.56
CA THR A 63 -8.18 16.11 3.44
C THR A 63 -7.79 15.10 4.52
N LEU A 64 -6.70 14.35 4.31
CA LEU A 64 -6.28 13.25 5.17
C LEU A 64 -5.28 13.67 6.26
N LYS A 65 -4.50 14.72 6.02
CA LYS A 65 -3.59 15.29 7.01
C LYS A 65 -3.61 16.81 6.97
N PRO A 66 -3.45 17.48 8.13
CA PRO A 66 -3.26 18.92 8.15
C PRO A 66 -2.00 19.28 7.35
N PRO A 67 -2.00 20.44 6.68
CA PRO A 67 -0.89 20.84 5.84
C PRO A 67 0.39 21.04 6.66
N MET A 68 1.51 20.52 6.14
CA MET A 68 2.82 20.83 6.69
C MET A 68 3.31 22.15 6.10
N GLY A 69 3.15 23.25 6.85
CA GLY A 69 3.67 24.58 6.49
C GLY A 69 2.61 25.66 6.26
N SER A 70 3.05 26.82 5.78
CA SER A 70 2.21 27.97 5.46
C SER A 70 1.55 27.77 4.10
N MET A 71 0.32 27.23 4.08
CA MET A 71 -0.47 27.12 2.86
C MET A 71 -1.09 28.44 2.44
N HIS A 72 -1.23 28.63 1.12
CA HIS A 72 -2.13 29.64 0.57
C HIS A 72 -3.57 29.32 0.97
N GLN A 73 -4.32 30.34 1.41
CA GLN A 73 -5.70 30.17 1.87
C GLN A 73 -6.68 29.69 0.78
N ASP A 74 -6.28 29.78 -0.49
CA ASP A 74 -7.08 29.41 -1.67
C ASP A 74 -6.60 28.14 -2.38
N ALA A 75 -5.70 27.35 -1.77
CA ALA A 75 -5.22 26.11 -2.37
C ALA A 75 -6.36 25.09 -2.57
N ALA A 76 -6.43 24.50 -3.77
CA ALA A 76 -7.43 23.48 -4.13
C ALA A 76 -7.26 22.19 -3.31
N TRP A 77 -8.32 21.39 -3.19
CA TRP A 77 -8.26 20.12 -2.46
C TRP A 77 -7.52 19.04 -3.26
N CYS A 78 -6.74 18.22 -2.57
CA CYS A 78 -6.05 17.07 -3.16
C CYS A 78 -7.07 15.95 -3.47
N GLU A 79 -7.33 15.72 -4.77
CA GLU A 79 -8.22 14.66 -5.22
C GLU A 79 -7.65 13.26 -4.92
N TRP A 80 -6.33 13.11 -4.94
CA TRP A 80 -5.66 11.83 -4.77
C TRP A 80 -5.75 11.25 -3.35
N GLY A 81 -5.88 12.11 -2.33
CA GLY A 81 -6.09 11.68 -0.95
C GLY A 81 -7.44 10.97 -0.82
N ASN A 82 -8.52 11.66 -1.21
CA ASN A 82 -9.88 11.11 -1.19
C ASN A 82 -10.02 9.88 -2.09
N ALA A 83 -9.42 9.90 -3.27
CA ALA A 83 -9.44 8.75 -4.17
C ALA A 83 -8.73 7.54 -3.56
N SER A 84 -7.58 7.73 -2.91
CA SER A 84 -6.84 6.64 -2.25
C SER A 84 -7.63 6.07 -1.07
N TYR A 85 -8.25 6.93 -0.27
CA TYR A 85 -9.14 6.52 0.80
C TYR A 85 -10.31 5.68 0.28
N GLY A 86 -11.00 6.15 -0.76
CA GLY A 86 -12.11 5.44 -1.38
C GLY A 86 -11.69 4.09 -1.99
N TRP A 87 -10.51 4.03 -2.61
CA TRP A 87 -9.96 2.79 -3.14
C TRP A 87 -9.68 1.76 -2.03
N MET A 88 -8.99 2.18 -0.96
CA MET A 88 -8.66 1.28 0.16
C MET A 88 -9.91 0.81 0.90
N LEU A 89 -10.88 1.71 1.11
CA LEU A 89 -12.16 1.37 1.71
C LEU A 89 -12.88 0.33 0.86
N ASN A 90 -12.95 0.53 -0.45
CA ASN A 90 -13.56 -0.44 -1.35
C ASN A 90 -12.81 -1.77 -1.31
N ASP A 91 -11.47 -1.78 -1.44
CA ASP A 91 -10.67 -3.02 -1.47
C ASP A 91 -10.79 -3.85 -0.17
N LEU A 92 -10.76 -3.19 1.00
CA LEU A 92 -10.85 -3.86 2.31
C LEU A 92 -12.28 -4.30 2.65
N SER A 93 -13.29 -3.52 2.26
CA SER A 93 -14.70 -3.84 2.55
C SER A 93 -15.41 -4.66 1.47
N ARG A 94 -14.69 -5.19 0.46
CA ARG A 94 -15.30 -6.01 -0.60
C ARG A 94 -16.02 -7.23 -0.03
N PRO A 95 -17.23 -7.56 -0.52
CA PRO A 95 -17.95 -8.76 -0.11
C PRO A 95 -17.13 -10.05 -0.26
N GLN A 96 -16.37 -10.20 -1.36
CA GLN A 96 -15.54 -11.39 -1.58
C GLN A 96 -14.45 -11.53 -0.50
N ARG A 97 -13.89 -10.40 -0.02
CA ARG A 97 -12.84 -10.40 1.01
C ARG A 97 -13.41 -10.69 2.40
N LEU A 98 -14.58 -10.14 2.71
CA LEU A 98 -15.29 -10.39 3.96
C LEU A 98 -15.68 -11.86 4.12
N LEU A 99 -16.09 -12.51 3.04
CA LEU A 99 -16.46 -13.93 3.05
C LEU A 99 -15.25 -14.87 3.23
N LYS A 100 -14.03 -14.39 2.96
CA LYS A 100 -12.78 -15.15 3.17
C LYS A 100 -12.32 -15.16 4.63
N TYR A 101 -12.83 -14.27 5.47
CA TYR A 101 -12.44 -14.22 6.88
C TYR A 101 -12.98 -15.44 7.64
N GLN A 102 -12.07 -16.17 8.29
CA GLN A 102 -12.38 -17.41 9.03
C GLN A 102 -12.06 -17.35 10.53
N GLY A 103 -11.39 -16.29 11.02
CA GLY A 103 -11.06 -16.14 12.45
C GLY A 103 -10.14 -17.24 13.01
N ILE A 104 -9.25 -17.80 12.18
CA ILE A 104 -8.31 -18.86 12.59
C ILE A 104 -7.38 -18.31 13.70
N ASN A 105 -7.11 -19.12 14.73
CA ASN A 105 -6.24 -18.75 15.87
C ASN A 105 -6.70 -17.50 16.64
N ASP A 106 -8.01 -17.30 16.80
CA ASP A 106 -8.59 -16.12 17.46
C ASP A 106 -8.23 -14.79 16.79
N ALA A 107 -7.87 -14.81 15.50
CA ALA A 107 -7.62 -13.62 14.71
C ALA A 107 -8.87 -12.74 14.69
N SER A 108 -8.73 -11.45 15.05
CA SER A 108 -9.86 -10.54 14.93
C SER A 108 -10.04 -10.06 13.50
N LEU A 109 -11.25 -9.56 13.18
CA LEU A 109 -11.54 -8.98 11.88
C LEU A 109 -10.66 -7.74 11.61
N PHE A 110 -10.31 -6.99 12.66
CA PHE A 110 -9.38 -5.87 12.56
C PHE A 110 -7.98 -6.35 12.15
N ASP A 111 -7.48 -7.40 12.81
CA ASP A 111 -6.14 -7.92 12.56
C ASP A 111 -6.02 -8.49 11.14
N TYR A 112 -7.07 -9.15 10.67
CA TYR A 112 -7.18 -9.61 9.29
C TYR A 112 -7.01 -8.46 8.29
N PHE A 113 -7.75 -7.35 8.45
CA PHE A 113 -7.58 -6.17 7.60
C PHE A 113 -6.23 -5.50 7.75
N TYR A 114 -5.70 -5.44 8.98
CA TYR A 114 -4.42 -4.81 9.27
C TYR A 114 -3.27 -5.53 8.56
N GLN A 115 -3.27 -6.87 8.57
CA GLN A 115 -2.27 -7.67 7.87
C GLN A 115 -2.35 -7.48 6.35
N ILE A 116 -3.57 -7.50 5.79
CA ILE A 116 -3.78 -7.26 4.37
C ILE A 116 -3.26 -5.88 3.97
N ALA A 117 -3.65 -4.84 4.70
CA ALA A 117 -3.28 -3.47 4.38
C ALA A 117 -1.78 -3.21 4.48
N ASN A 118 -1.05 -3.96 5.33
CA ASN A 118 0.40 -3.89 5.47
C ASN A 118 1.16 -4.83 4.52
N SER A 119 0.47 -5.67 3.77
CA SER A 119 1.10 -6.63 2.86
C SER A 119 1.68 -5.95 1.61
N GLN A 120 2.81 -6.46 1.11
CA GLN A 120 3.42 -5.98 -0.14
C GLN A 120 2.44 -6.04 -1.34
N PRO A 121 1.62 -7.10 -1.52
CA PRO A 121 0.65 -7.14 -2.61
C PRO A 121 -0.38 -6.00 -2.55
N PHE A 122 -0.84 -5.62 -1.36
CA PHE A 122 -1.78 -4.50 -1.21
C PHE A 122 -1.16 -3.18 -1.65
N TYR A 123 0.09 -2.94 -1.23
CA TYR A 123 0.84 -1.76 -1.66
C TYR A 123 1.05 -1.71 -3.18
N GLU A 124 1.43 -2.82 -3.80
CA GLU A 124 1.61 -2.91 -5.26
C GLU A 124 0.29 -2.69 -6.02
N ARG A 125 -0.82 -3.27 -5.57
CA ARG A 125 -2.15 -3.01 -6.17
C ARG A 125 -2.56 -1.55 -6.06
N TRP A 126 -2.33 -0.91 -4.91
CA TRP A 126 -2.61 0.51 -4.73
C TRP A 126 -1.75 1.37 -5.68
N LYS A 127 -0.46 1.05 -5.82
CA LYS A 127 0.47 1.75 -6.71
C LYS A 127 0.08 1.60 -8.17
N ASP A 128 -0.28 0.39 -8.57
CA ASP A 128 -0.79 0.07 -9.91
C ASP A 128 -2.06 0.84 -10.24
N TRP A 129 -2.98 0.94 -9.28
CA TRP A 129 -4.20 1.74 -9.43
C TRP A 129 -3.91 3.23 -9.54
N ARG A 130 -3.00 3.76 -8.69
CA ARG A 130 -2.73 5.20 -8.60
C ARG A 130 -1.90 5.75 -9.75
N PHE A 131 -0.87 5.02 -10.18
CA PHE A 131 0.08 5.50 -11.19
C PHE A 131 -0.03 4.77 -12.53
N GLY A 132 -0.91 3.76 -12.61
CA GLY A 132 -0.92 2.82 -13.71
C GLY A 132 0.25 1.83 -13.61
N ARG A 133 0.04 0.64 -14.16
CA ARG A 133 1.13 -0.32 -14.34
C ARG A 133 2.09 0.18 -15.42
N LYS A 134 3.37 0.39 -15.08
CA LYS A 134 4.46 0.58 -16.07
C LYS A 134 4.79 -0.76 -16.73
N ILE A 135 3.85 -1.32 -17.47
CA ILE A 135 4.07 -2.52 -18.28
C ILE A 135 4.72 -2.09 -19.59
N HIS A 136 5.94 -2.57 -19.83
CA HIS A 136 6.57 -2.42 -21.13
C HIS A 136 5.73 -3.16 -22.18
N VAL A 137 5.06 -2.40 -23.04
CA VAL A 137 4.39 -2.93 -24.24
C VAL A 137 5.47 -3.15 -25.29
N PRO A 138 5.67 -4.38 -25.80
CA PRO A 138 6.65 -4.63 -26.84
C PRO A 138 6.42 -3.76 -28.09
N THR A 139 7.51 -3.25 -28.67
CA THR A 139 7.47 -2.35 -29.84
C THR A 139 6.75 -2.96 -31.04
N TYR A 140 6.83 -4.28 -31.23
CA TYR A 140 6.12 -4.99 -32.29
C TYR A 140 4.59 -5.09 -32.09
N ILE A 141 4.10 -4.86 -30.87
CA ILE A 141 2.67 -4.73 -30.60
C ILE A 141 2.24 -3.28 -30.84
N GLN A 142 3.04 -2.32 -30.41
CA GLN A 142 2.80 -0.90 -30.66
C GLN A 142 2.76 -0.57 -32.16
N SER A 143 3.53 -1.30 -32.99
CA SER A 143 3.55 -1.12 -34.44
C SER A 143 2.32 -1.66 -35.18
N LEU A 144 1.42 -2.40 -34.51
CA LEU A 144 0.20 -2.95 -35.16
C LEU A 144 -0.85 -1.88 -35.39
N SER A 145 -1.08 -1.05 -34.39
CA SER A 145 -2.12 -0.02 -34.37
C SER A 145 -1.83 0.95 -33.22
N PRO A 146 -2.18 2.25 -33.35
CA PRO A 146 -2.13 3.18 -32.22
C PRO A 146 -2.90 2.67 -30.99
N ASP A 147 -3.95 1.88 -31.21
CA ASP A 147 -4.82 1.35 -30.15
C ASP A 147 -4.33 -0.02 -29.59
N ALA A 148 -3.32 -0.64 -30.23
CA ALA A 148 -2.87 -1.99 -29.88
C ALA A 148 -2.23 -2.07 -28.48
N ALA A 149 -1.61 -0.99 -28.01
CA ALA A 149 -1.07 -0.92 -26.66
C ALA A 149 -2.18 -0.99 -25.60
N SER A 150 -3.26 -0.24 -25.80
CA SER A 150 -4.43 -0.23 -24.92
C SER A 150 -5.14 -1.58 -24.91
N VAL A 151 -5.32 -2.20 -26.09
CA VAL A 151 -5.92 -3.54 -26.20
C VAL A 151 -5.03 -4.60 -25.53
N PHE A 152 -3.72 -4.57 -25.72
CA PHE A 152 -2.79 -5.48 -25.06
C PHE A 152 -2.83 -5.37 -23.52
N LEU A 153 -2.87 -4.15 -23.00
CA LEU A 153 -2.98 -3.91 -21.56
C LEU A 153 -4.33 -4.36 -21.00
N GLY A 154 -5.42 -4.15 -21.76
CA GLY A 154 -6.76 -4.62 -21.42
C GLY A 154 -6.86 -6.14 -21.35
N ILE A 155 -6.36 -6.85 -22.36
CA ILE A 155 -6.32 -8.33 -22.37
C ILE A 155 -5.52 -8.86 -21.19
N ARG A 156 -4.36 -8.24 -20.90
CA ARG A 156 -3.53 -8.62 -19.75
C ARG A 156 -4.19 -8.33 -18.41
N ALA A 157 -5.08 -7.34 -18.34
CA ALA A 157 -5.84 -7.02 -17.13
C ALA A 157 -7.03 -7.96 -16.90
N GLY A 158 -7.39 -8.79 -17.89
CA GLY A 158 -8.61 -9.62 -17.84
C GLY A 158 -9.89 -8.82 -18.14
N ASP A 159 -9.79 -7.63 -18.71
CA ASP A 159 -10.96 -6.83 -19.09
C ASP A 159 -11.75 -7.54 -20.22
N ASP A 160 -13.07 -7.51 -20.13
CA ASP A 160 -13.96 -7.97 -21.20
C ASP A 160 -13.74 -7.14 -22.49
N LEU A 161 -13.70 -7.82 -23.63
CA LEU A 161 -13.49 -7.19 -24.94
C LEU A 161 -14.61 -6.19 -25.26
N ALA A 162 -15.84 -6.43 -24.79
CA ALA A 162 -16.94 -5.48 -24.94
C ALA A 162 -16.72 -4.20 -24.14
N MET A 163 -16.18 -4.30 -22.92
CA MET A 163 -15.80 -3.13 -22.13
C MET A 163 -14.62 -2.37 -22.74
N LEU A 164 -13.64 -3.08 -23.30
CA LEU A 164 -12.52 -2.46 -24.00
C LEU A 164 -12.97 -1.70 -25.26
N ALA A 165 -13.94 -2.24 -26.00
CA ALA A 165 -14.54 -1.59 -27.16
C ALA A 165 -15.17 -0.24 -26.80
N GLN A 166 -15.88 -0.20 -25.68
CA GLN A 166 -16.45 1.04 -25.15
C GLN A 166 -15.38 2.03 -24.68
N LYS A 167 -14.37 1.57 -23.93
CA LYS A 167 -13.28 2.44 -23.44
C LYS A 167 -12.46 3.08 -24.56
N ILE A 168 -12.23 2.35 -25.65
CA ILE A 168 -11.41 2.78 -26.79
C ILE A 168 -12.28 3.44 -27.88
N ALA A 169 -13.61 3.47 -27.71
CA ALA A 169 -14.57 4.02 -28.66
C ALA A 169 -14.43 3.42 -30.08
N ARG A 170 -14.22 2.10 -30.16
CA ARG A 170 -14.07 1.34 -31.41
C ARG A 170 -15.14 0.24 -31.51
N PRO A 171 -15.49 -0.21 -32.73
CA PRO A 171 -16.36 -1.36 -32.91
C PRO A 171 -15.78 -2.62 -32.27
N LEU A 172 -16.62 -3.43 -31.63
CA LEU A 172 -16.21 -4.68 -30.99
C LEU A 172 -15.45 -5.61 -31.96
N ALA A 173 -15.95 -5.74 -33.19
CA ALA A 173 -15.34 -6.59 -34.22
C ALA A 173 -13.90 -6.18 -34.57
N ASP A 174 -13.55 -4.89 -34.45
CA ASP A 174 -12.20 -4.41 -34.71
C ASP A 174 -11.26 -4.72 -33.54
N ILE A 175 -11.77 -4.63 -32.31
CA ILE A 175 -11.02 -5.00 -31.10
C ILE A 175 -10.79 -6.52 -31.05
N GLU A 176 -11.78 -7.33 -31.41
CA GLU A 176 -11.61 -8.79 -31.49
C GLU A 176 -10.54 -9.19 -32.50
N LYS A 177 -10.53 -8.56 -33.68
CA LYS A 177 -9.48 -8.78 -34.69
C LYS A 177 -8.10 -8.34 -34.18
N LEU A 178 -8.02 -7.20 -33.50
CA LEU A 178 -6.77 -6.73 -32.90
C LEU A 178 -6.29 -7.67 -31.78
N ALA A 179 -7.19 -8.14 -30.92
CA ALA A 179 -6.89 -9.09 -29.86
C ALA A 179 -6.35 -10.41 -30.43
N GLN A 180 -7.02 -10.97 -31.44
CA GLN A 180 -6.56 -12.17 -32.15
C GLN A 180 -5.20 -11.96 -32.82
N SER A 181 -4.97 -10.78 -33.42
CA SER A 181 -3.68 -10.44 -34.05
C SER A 181 -2.55 -10.34 -33.02
N ILE A 182 -2.83 -9.74 -31.85
CA ILE A 182 -1.89 -9.63 -30.73
C ILE A 182 -1.54 -11.03 -30.19
N ILE A 183 -2.55 -11.88 -29.95
CA ILE A 183 -2.37 -13.26 -29.48
C ILE A 183 -1.57 -14.07 -30.50
N GLY A 184 -1.90 -13.96 -31.79
CA GLY A 184 -1.20 -14.63 -32.88
C GLY A 184 0.29 -14.24 -32.96
N LEU A 185 0.60 -12.94 -32.84
CA LEU A 185 1.98 -12.45 -32.84
C LEU A 185 2.77 -12.86 -31.60
N LEU A 186 2.13 -12.83 -30.43
CA LEU A 186 2.75 -13.30 -29.19
C LEU A 186 2.98 -14.81 -29.23
N THR A 187 2.09 -15.58 -29.84
CA THR A 187 2.21 -17.04 -30.02
C THR A 187 3.34 -17.38 -31.00
N ALA A 188 3.38 -16.71 -32.16
CA ALA A 188 4.45 -16.89 -33.14
C ALA A 188 5.84 -16.59 -32.56
N LYS A 189 5.95 -15.60 -31.67
CA LYS A 189 7.20 -15.24 -30.99
C LYS A 189 7.47 -16.00 -29.68
N LYS A 190 6.62 -16.98 -29.32
CA LYS A 190 6.71 -17.73 -28.04
C LYS A 190 6.72 -16.85 -26.79
N ARG A 191 6.05 -15.69 -26.84
CA ARG A 191 5.95 -14.70 -25.75
C ARG A 191 4.54 -14.57 -25.18
N LEU A 192 3.72 -15.60 -25.32
CA LEU A 192 2.35 -15.61 -24.79
C LEU A 192 2.31 -15.36 -23.27
N HIS A 193 3.36 -15.76 -22.54
CA HIS A 193 3.53 -15.49 -21.11
C HIS A 193 3.45 -14.00 -20.74
N LEU A 194 3.64 -13.07 -21.68
CA LEU A 194 3.51 -11.63 -21.41
C LEU A 194 2.07 -11.18 -21.14
N LEU A 195 1.07 -11.96 -21.59
CA LEU A 195 -0.34 -11.74 -21.26
C LEU A 195 -0.68 -12.25 -19.86
N ASN A 196 0.13 -13.16 -19.31
CA ASN A 196 -0.07 -13.68 -17.96
C ASN A 196 0.69 -12.76 -16.99
N PRO A 197 0.02 -11.96 -16.16
CA PRO A 197 0.71 -11.23 -15.11
C PRO A 197 1.42 -12.22 -14.18
N PRO A 198 2.62 -11.90 -13.66
CA PRO A 198 3.26 -12.73 -12.64
C PRO A 198 2.31 -12.82 -11.45
N LYS A 199 1.79 -14.03 -11.18
CA LYS A 199 1.02 -14.31 -9.97
C LYS A 199 2.03 -14.33 -8.82
N LEU A 200 1.81 -13.48 -7.81
CA LEU A 200 2.51 -13.62 -6.53
C LEU A 200 1.92 -14.84 -5.83
N VAL A 201 2.47 -16.01 -6.10
CA VAL A 201 2.10 -17.25 -5.41
C VAL A 201 2.78 -17.24 -4.06
N SER A 202 2.01 -17.36 -2.98
CA SER A 202 2.58 -17.52 -1.64
C SER A 202 3.21 -18.90 -1.54
N MET A 203 4.45 -19.01 -1.07
CA MET A 203 5.13 -20.31 -0.92
C MET A 203 4.55 -21.19 0.21
N THR A 204 3.50 -20.74 0.89
CA THR A 204 2.76 -21.48 1.93
C THR A 204 1.54 -22.26 1.40
N GLU A 205 1.30 -22.29 0.09
CA GLU A 205 0.19 -23.07 -0.50
C GLU A 205 0.51 -24.57 -0.55
N THR A 206 -0.16 -25.37 0.28
CA THR A 206 -0.30 -26.81 0.06
C THR A 206 -1.20 -27.05 -1.14
N MET A 207 -0.69 -27.81 -2.11
CA MET A 207 -1.34 -28.14 -3.37
C MET A 207 -2.52 -29.08 -3.18
N ASP A 208 -3.67 -28.57 -2.74
CA ASP A 208 -4.94 -29.30 -2.88
C ASP A 208 -5.99 -28.37 -3.49
N ASP A 209 -6.63 -28.85 -4.55
CA ASP A 209 -7.70 -28.25 -5.39
C ASP A 209 -7.26 -27.52 -6.68
N ALA A 210 -6.76 -28.33 -7.61
CA ALA A 210 -6.84 -28.11 -9.06
C ALA A 210 -8.26 -28.47 -9.56
N ASP A 211 -9.19 -27.51 -9.54
CA ASP A 211 -10.31 -27.36 -10.50
C ASP A 211 -11.36 -26.37 -9.99
N SER A 212 -10.97 -25.11 -9.81
CA SER A 212 -11.98 -24.04 -9.81
C SER A 212 -11.37 -22.77 -10.34
N ASP A 213 -12.08 -22.19 -11.31
CA ASP A 213 -11.82 -20.92 -12.00
C ASP A 213 -11.11 -19.91 -11.09
N GLN A 214 -9.79 -19.78 -11.31
CA GLN A 214 -8.88 -19.04 -10.44
C GLN A 214 -8.81 -17.56 -10.82
N GLU A 215 -9.88 -16.81 -10.51
CA GLU A 215 -9.78 -15.40 -10.21
C GLU A 215 -9.47 -15.22 -8.71
N ASP A 216 -8.38 -14.51 -8.38
CA ASP A 216 -8.07 -13.99 -7.04
C ASP A 216 -8.08 -14.98 -5.85
N ARG A 217 -7.47 -16.16 -6.01
CA ARG A 217 -7.02 -16.98 -4.87
C ARG A 217 -5.72 -16.43 -4.28
N GLN A 218 -5.74 -15.17 -3.84
CA GLN A 218 -4.80 -14.73 -2.82
C GLN A 218 -5.40 -15.21 -1.49
N ILE A 219 -4.76 -16.20 -0.87
CA ILE A 219 -5.13 -16.65 0.47
C ILE A 219 -4.67 -15.56 1.43
N ASP A 220 -5.64 -14.77 1.89
CA ASP A 220 -5.46 -13.77 2.95
C ASP A 220 -5.32 -14.51 4.30
N LEU A 221 -4.25 -15.28 4.50
CA LEU A 221 -3.96 -15.89 5.80
C LEU A 221 -3.30 -14.84 6.69
N ALA A 222 -4.06 -14.32 7.65
CA ALA A 222 -3.50 -13.62 8.80
C ALA A 222 -2.79 -14.64 9.69
N SER A 223 -1.53 -14.96 9.38
CA SER A 223 -0.69 -15.72 10.29
C SER A 223 -0.05 -14.76 11.30
N TYR A 224 -0.25 -15.04 12.58
CA TYR A 224 0.37 -14.31 13.70
C TYR A 224 1.81 -14.75 13.96
N ASP A 225 2.32 -15.72 13.22
CA ASP A 225 3.68 -16.19 13.39
C ASP A 225 4.64 -15.24 12.65
N GLU A 226 4.73 -13.99 13.12
CA GLU A 226 5.97 -13.24 12.92
C GLU A 226 7.08 -14.10 13.52
N ALA A 227 8.05 -14.50 12.68
CA ALA A 227 9.17 -15.29 13.15
C ALA A 227 9.76 -14.63 14.41
N ILE A 228 10.07 -15.44 15.43
CA ILE A 228 10.57 -14.96 16.73
C ILE A 228 11.74 -13.99 16.55
N GLU A 229 12.59 -14.26 15.56
CA GLU A 229 13.71 -13.39 15.14
C GLU A 229 13.26 -11.96 14.80
N VAL A 230 12.15 -11.78 14.06
CA VAL A 230 11.61 -10.46 13.70
C VAL A 230 11.06 -9.73 14.92
N GLN A 231 10.44 -10.46 15.86
CA GLN A 231 9.95 -9.87 17.11
C GLN A 231 11.12 -9.43 18.00
N GLU A 232 12.16 -10.25 18.13
CA GLU A 232 13.38 -9.92 18.84
C GLU A 232 14.07 -8.70 18.22
N ASP A 233 14.18 -8.65 16.90
CA ASP A 233 14.80 -7.52 16.20
C ASP A 233 14.01 -6.22 16.38
N LYS A 234 12.67 -6.27 16.37
CA LYS A 234 11.83 -5.11 16.70
C LYS A 234 12.03 -4.64 18.13
N GLN A 235 12.15 -5.57 19.09
CA GLN A 235 12.41 -5.22 20.49
C GLN A 235 13.79 -4.60 20.66
N ARG A 236 14.83 -5.16 20.04
CA ARG A 236 16.20 -4.59 20.02
C ARG A 236 16.20 -3.21 19.39
N LEU A 237 15.50 -3.03 18.27
CA LEU A 237 15.37 -1.73 17.61
C LEU A 237 14.67 -0.72 18.52
N GLN A 238 13.58 -1.08 19.20
CA GLN A 238 12.89 -0.18 20.14
C GLN A 238 13.79 0.24 21.31
N GLN A 239 14.53 -0.71 21.88
CA GLN A 239 15.49 -0.42 22.96
C GLN A 239 16.63 0.48 22.49
N ALA A 240 17.19 0.21 21.31
CA ALA A 240 18.22 1.01 20.68
C ALA A 240 17.72 2.42 20.31
N TRP A 241 16.48 2.53 19.84
CA TRP A 241 15.84 3.80 19.51
C TRP A 241 15.68 4.71 20.73
N ALA A 242 15.31 4.14 21.87
CA ALA A 242 15.17 4.88 23.13
C ALA A 242 16.50 5.46 23.66
N LYS A 243 17.65 4.93 23.21
CA LYS A 243 18.99 5.44 23.55
C LYS A 243 19.43 6.63 22.69
N LEU A 244 18.75 6.92 21.57
CA LEU A 244 19.07 8.04 20.69
C LEU A 244 18.64 9.38 21.29
N ASP A 245 19.39 10.45 20.97
CA ASP A 245 19.01 11.81 21.36
C ASP A 245 17.74 12.27 20.60
N PRO A 246 16.93 13.20 21.15
CA PRO A 246 15.72 13.68 20.47
C PRO A 246 15.97 14.29 19.08
N VAL A 247 17.12 14.93 18.88
CA VAL A 247 17.54 15.48 17.57
C VAL A 247 17.91 14.35 16.59
N GLU A 248 18.52 13.28 17.10
CA GLU A 248 18.85 12.08 16.32
C GLU A 248 17.58 11.37 15.85
N GLN A 249 16.62 11.16 16.75
CA GLN A 249 15.30 10.60 16.43
C GLN A 249 14.59 11.47 15.39
N PHE A 250 14.51 12.78 15.61
CA PHE A 250 13.89 13.70 14.66
C PHE A 250 14.49 13.62 13.25
N VAL A 251 15.83 13.64 13.14
CA VAL A 251 16.50 13.58 11.83
C VAL A 251 16.26 12.23 11.13
N LEU A 252 16.26 11.11 11.88
CA LEU A 252 15.94 9.81 11.30
C LEU A 252 14.47 9.70 10.90
N GLU A 253 13.53 10.15 11.74
CA GLU A 253 12.11 10.19 11.41
C GLU A 253 11.88 11.03 10.15
N ALA A 254 12.39 12.25 10.12
CA ALA A 254 12.19 13.18 9.02
C ALA A 254 12.79 12.68 7.69
N LEU A 255 14.00 12.10 7.70
CA LEU A 255 14.70 11.69 6.47
C LEU A 255 14.45 10.24 6.04
N LEU A 256 14.10 9.33 6.94
CA LEU A 256 13.94 7.90 6.62
C LEU A 256 12.49 7.43 6.67
N ILE A 257 11.74 7.85 7.69
CA ILE A 257 10.35 7.41 7.87
C ILE A 257 9.44 8.29 7.03
N ASP A 258 9.68 9.59 7.10
CA ASP A 258 8.89 10.62 6.44
C ASP A 258 9.41 11.01 5.06
N GLU A 259 10.62 10.55 4.70
CA GLU A 259 11.30 10.79 3.41
C GLU A 259 11.30 12.28 2.97
N LEU A 260 11.38 13.22 3.91
CA LEU A 260 11.42 14.66 3.60
C LEU A 260 12.73 15.05 2.90
N ASP A 261 12.68 16.09 2.05
CA ASP A 261 13.90 16.60 1.44
C ASP A 261 14.77 17.32 2.47
N ALA A 262 16.08 17.33 2.23
CA ALA A 262 17.04 17.89 3.16
C ALA A 262 16.81 19.39 3.41
N GLU A 263 16.34 20.13 2.41
CA GLU A 263 15.98 21.56 2.53
C GLU A 263 14.87 21.77 3.58
N ASP A 264 13.82 20.95 3.57
CA ASP A 264 12.71 21.04 4.51
C ASP A 264 13.16 20.71 5.94
N VAL A 265 14.01 19.69 6.07
CA VAL A 265 14.57 19.29 7.38
C VAL A 265 15.46 20.39 7.95
N LEU A 266 16.31 21.01 7.12
CA LEU A 266 17.14 22.16 7.53
C LEU A 266 16.26 23.36 7.92
N ALA A 267 15.20 23.64 7.17
CA ALA A 267 14.26 24.71 7.51
C ALA A 267 13.55 24.45 8.86
N ALA A 268 13.16 23.20 9.12
CA ALA A 268 12.55 22.80 10.39
C ALA A 268 13.53 22.94 11.57
N LEU A 269 14.78 22.51 11.40
CA LEU A 269 15.84 22.65 12.41
C LEU A 269 16.12 24.11 12.74
N ARG A 270 16.19 24.99 11.73
CA ARG A 270 16.33 26.44 11.92
C ARG A 270 15.15 27.04 12.68
N LYS A 271 13.92 26.63 12.34
CA LYS A 271 12.70 27.13 12.97
C LYS A 271 12.59 26.72 14.45
N MET A 272 13.09 25.54 14.79
CA MET A 272 13.09 25.01 16.15
C MET A 272 14.36 25.35 16.94
N ASP A 273 15.30 26.06 16.33
CA ASP A 273 16.63 26.38 16.88
C ASP A 273 17.41 25.14 17.37
N LEU A 274 17.28 24.03 16.65
CA LEU A 274 17.91 22.75 16.98
C LEU A 274 19.25 22.61 16.25
N SER A 275 20.32 22.57 17.01
CA SER A 275 21.67 22.34 16.50
C SER A 275 22.00 20.85 16.43
N ILE A 276 22.49 20.41 15.26
CA ILE A 276 22.95 19.05 15.02
C ILE A 276 24.39 18.81 15.53
N LYS A 277 25.20 19.88 15.61
CA LYS A 277 26.61 19.81 15.99
C LYS A 277 26.90 20.87 17.05
N LYS A 278 27.42 20.42 18.21
CA LYS A 278 27.81 21.32 19.30
C LYS A 278 28.64 22.51 18.79
N GLY A 279 28.15 23.72 19.04
CA GLY A 279 28.81 24.98 18.65
C GLY A 279 28.52 25.46 17.23
N VAL A 280 27.74 24.74 16.42
CA VAL A 280 27.27 25.20 15.11
C VAL A 280 25.78 25.56 15.23
N PRO A 281 25.38 26.83 15.04
CA PRO A 281 23.98 27.20 15.09
C PRO A 281 23.19 26.61 13.90
N ALA A 282 21.87 26.46 14.08
CA ALA A 282 21.02 25.73 13.14
C ALA A 282 20.96 26.40 11.74
N ASP A 283 21.17 27.71 11.68
CA ASP A 283 21.24 28.52 10.45
C ASP A 283 22.45 28.21 9.58
N GLN A 284 23.57 27.82 10.17
CA GLN A 284 24.83 27.47 9.49
C GLN A 284 24.94 25.99 9.13
N THR A 285 23.92 25.19 9.44
CA THR A 285 23.92 23.77 9.07
C THR A 285 23.60 23.62 7.59
N ASP A 286 24.43 22.87 6.87
CA ASP A 286 24.29 22.60 5.44
C ASP A 286 23.77 21.18 5.16
N ARG A 287 23.42 20.91 3.90
CA ARG A 287 22.87 19.62 3.44
C ARG A 287 23.85 18.46 3.63
N GLN A 288 25.16 18.70 3.48
CA GLN A 288 26.17 17.66 3.64
C GLN A 288 26.32 17.26 5.11
N GLN A 289 26.29 18.23 6.02
CA GLN A 289 26.33 18.02 7.46
C GLN A 289 25.10 17.24 7.94
N LEU A 290 23.91 17.54 7.39
CA LEU A 290 22.69 16.79 7.69
C LEU A 290 22.82 15.32 7.27
N TYR A 291 23.29 15.04 6.05
CA TYR A 291 23.48 13.66 5.60
C TYR A 291 24.60 12.92 6.35
N TYR A 292 25.67 13.63 6.70
CA TYR A 292 26.73 13.08 7.54
C TYR A 292 26.19 12.71 8.92
N TYR A 293 25.39 13.59 9.52
CA TYR A 293 24.74 13.33 10.79
C TYR A 293 23.81 12.14 10.72
N ARG A 294 22.93 12.05 9.70
CA ARG A 294 22.09 10.87 9.46
C ARG A 294 22.90 9.57 9.41
N ARG A 295 24.01 9.54 8.67
CA ARG A 295 24.86 8.33 8.59
C ARG A 295 25.47 7.98 9.94
N LYS A 296 25.95 8.99 10.67
CA LYS A 296 26.53 8.80 12.00
C LYS A 296 25.49 8.28 13.00
N THR A 297 24.27 8.81 12.96
CA THR A 297 23.17 8.36 13.81
C THR A 297 22.74 6.94 13.47
N LEU A 298 22.69 6.57 12.18
CA LEU A 298 22.45 5.18 11.77
C LEU A 298 23.53 4.21 12.24
N ALA A 299 24.80 4.63 12.20
CA ALA A 299 25.89 3.82 12.75
C ALA A 299 25.74 3.62 14.26
N ARG A 300 25.41 4.68 15.02
CA ARG A 300 25.13 4.57 16.46
C ARG A 300 23.93 3.67 16.76
N LEU A 301 22.87 3.77 15.96
CA LEU A 301 21.69 2.91 16.11
C LEU A 301 22.06 1.44 15.88
N ALA A 302 22.89 1.14 14.89
CA ALA A 302 23.39 -0.22 14.64
C ALA A 302 24.27 -0.72 15.80
N GLU A 303 25.15 0.13 16.35
CA GLU A 303 25.93 -0.20 17.55
C GLU A 303 25.02 -0.55 18.73
N TYR A 304 23.98 0.25 18.99
CA TYR A 304 23.02 0.01 20.08
C TYR A 304 22.14 -1.23 19.89
N MET A 305 21.96 -1.71 18.66
CA MET A 305 21.25 -2.96 18.38
C MET A 305 22.11 -4.21 18.65
N HIS A 306 23.44 -4.05 18.74
CA HIS A 306 24.40 -5.12 19.02
C HIS A 306 24.90 -5.14 20.48
N GLU A 307 24.54 -4.14 21.28
CA GLU A 307 24.72 -4.08 22.73
C GLU A 307 23.65 -4.89 23.48
#